data_AF-A6Q501-F1
#
_entry.id   AF-A6Q501-F1
#
_cell.length_a   1.000
_cell.length_b   1.000
_cell.length_c   1.000
_cell.angle_alpha   90.00
_cell.angle_beta   90.00
_cell.angle_gamma   90.00
#
_symmetry.space_group_name_H-M   'P 1'
#
loop_
_entity.id
_entity.type
_entity.pdbx_description
1 polymer ?
#
loop_
_entity_poly.entity_id
_entity_poly.type
_entity_poly.pdbx_seq_one_letter_code
_entity_poly.pdbx_strand_id
1 'polypeptide(L)'
;MIILNTGGTFNKIYDPIKGELVVPQNNDAIYDFLKKNFLQIETRGLIYKDSLEFSDADRELLLQTIKNCDSKQIVVVHGTDTMDKSAAFVAPYIHNKCVVFTGAMVPYSIDPAEASANLALAISKVQYAYEDGVFIAMHGIVEQYDRVYKDRARGVFCRK
;
A
#
# COMPACT_ATOMS: atom_id res chain seq x y z
N MET A 1 12.60 5.47 -7.03
CA MET A 1 11.42 4.80 -6.46
C MET A 1 11.06 5.47 -5.15
N ILE A 2 9.77 5.53 -4.82
CA ILE A 2 9.27 6.04 -3.55
C ILE A 2 8.18 5.11 -2.99
N ILE A 3 8.09 5.01 -1.66
CA ILE A 3 6.95 4.40 -0.96
C ILE A 3 6.07 5.52 -0.40
N LEU A 4 4.80 5.55 -0.80
CA LEU A 4 3.79 6.42 -0.25
C LEU A 4 3.00 5.67 0.81
N ASN A 5 2.98 6.18 2.03
CA ASN A 5 2.25 5.58 3.14
C ASN A 5 0.93 6.31 3.39
N THR A 6 -0.17 5.59 3.18
CA THR A 6 -1.53 6.10 3.43
C THR A 6 -2.14 5.55 4.72
N GLY A 7 -1.46 4.65 5.42
CA GLY A 7 -1.92 4.00 6.65
C GLY A 7 -2.47 2.60 6.41
N GLY A 8 -3.70 2.36 6.86
CA GLY A 8 -4.36 1.06 6.80
C GLY A 8 -3.81 0.06 7.81
N THR A 9 -4.30 -1.18 7.70
CA THR A 9 -3.93 -2.28 8.61
C THR A 9 -2.43 -2.50 8.70
N PHE A 10 -1.68 -2.35 7.59
CA PHE A 10 -0.21 -2.49 7.57
C PHE A 10 0.46 -1.68 8.68
N ASN A 11 0.00 -0.45 8.91
CA ASN A 11 0.58 0.49 9.86
C ASN A 11 0.00 0.40 11.27
N LYS A 12 -1.09 -0.36 11.48
CA LYS A 12 -1.77 -0.36 12.78
C LYS A 12 -0.83 -0.83 13.90
N ILE A 13 -0.96 -0.23 15.07
CA ILE A 13 -0.30 -0.63 16.31
C ILE A 13 -1.33 -0.75 17.41
N TYR A 14 -1.06 -1.61 18.40
CA TYR A 14 -1.89 -1.69 19.61
C TYR A 14 -1.56 -0.54 20.56
N ASP A 15 -2.56 0.29 20.86
CA ASP A 15 -2.47 1.31 21.90
C ASP A 15 -2.90 0.69 23.25
N PRO A 16 -1.98 0.46 24.20
CA PRO A 16 -2.32 -0.18 25.48
C PRO A 16 -3.11 0.74 26.43
N ILE A 17 -3.12 2.05 26.20
CA ILE A 17 -3.86 3.01 27.02
C ILE A 17 -5.34 2.98 26.63
N LYS A 18 -5.63 2.91 25.34
CA LYS A 18 -7.00 2.87 24.81
C LYS A 18 -7.55 1.45 24.61
N GLY A 19 -6.67 0.45 24.53
CA GLY A 19 -7.06 -0.93 24.27
C GLY A 19 -7.54 -1.18 22.84
N GLU A 20 -7.09 -0.37 21.87
CA GLU A 20 -7.54 -0.43 20.48
C GLU A 20 -6.37 -0.44 19.48
N LEU A 21 -6.63 -0.86 18.25
CA LEU A 21 -5.68 -0.73 17.15
C LEU A 21 -5.83 0.64 16.48
N VAL A 22 -4.75 1.41 16.46
CA VAL A 22 -4.70 2.76 15.87
C VAL A 22 -3.74 2.81 14.69
N VAL A 23 -3.98 3.70 13.73
CA VAL A 23 -3.02 4.01 12.66
C VAL A 23 -2.15 5.19 13.12
N PRO A 24 -0.84 4.99 13.41
CA PRO A 24 0.04 6.07 13.84
C PRO A 24 0.40 6.98 12.66
N GLN A 25 0.65 8.26 12.94
CA GLN A 25 1.09 9.24 11.95
C GLN A 25 2.61 9.17 11.69
N ASN A 26 3.11 7.97 11.40
CA ASN A 26 4.52 7.73 11.13
C ASN A 26 4.74 6.58 10.13
N ASN A 27 6.00 6.38 9.74
CA ASN A 27 6.41 5.36 8.76
C ASN A 27 7.17 4.20 9.40
N ASP A 28 7.06 4.00 10.72
CA ASP A 28 7.96 3.11 11.48
C ASP A 28 7.89 1.66 11.00
N ALA A 29 6.69 1.15 10.68
CA ALA A 29 6.52 -0.20 10.13
C ALA A 29 7.28 -0.38 8.80
N ILE A 30 7.22 0.62 7.91
CA ILE A 30 7.93 0.61 6.62
C ILE A 30 9.44 0.73 6.87
N TYR A 31 9.87 1.64 7.74
CA TYR A 31 11.30 1.81 8.05
C TYR A 31 11.92 0.58 8.72
N ASP A 32 11.20 -0.09 9.60
CA ASP A 32 11.66 -1.34 10.21
C ASP A 32 11.83 -2.44 9.15
N PHE A 33 10.86 -2.60 8.24
CA PHE A 33 11.00 -3.50 7.09
C PHE A 33 12.22 -3.16 6.23
N LEU A 34 12.38 -1.89 5.83
CA LEU A 34 13.49 -1.46 4.99
C LEU A 34 14.84 -1.71 5.67
N LYS A 35 14.96 -1.40 6.96
CA LYS A 35 16.16 -1.62 7.76
C LYS A 35 16.51 -3.11 7.85
N LYS A 36 15.55 -3.97 8.16
CA LYS A 36 15.75 -5.43 8.27
C LYS A 36 16.17 -6.09 6.96
N ASN A 37 15.79 -5.49 5.83
CA ASN A 37 16.10 -5.99 4.48
C ASN A 37 17.23 -5.21 3.79
N PHE A 38 17.93 -4.33 4.51
CA PHE A 38 19.05 -3.52 3.99
C PHE A 38 18.69 -2.66 2.76
N LEU A 39 17.45 -2.18 2.69
CA LEU A 39 16.94 -1.36 1.60
C LEU A 39 17.01 0.14 1.95
N GLN A 40 17.39 0.95 0.98
CA GLN A 40 17.37 2.42 1.07
C GLN A 40 16.37 2.97 0.06
N ILE A 41 15.13 3.20 0.51
CA ILE A 41 14.03 3.66 -0.34
C ILE A 41 13.40 4.90 0.30
N GLU A 42 13.25 5.98 -0.48
CA GLU A 42 12.52 7.16 -0.02
C GLU A 42 11.09 6.76 0.38
N THR A 43 10.68 7.12 1.59
CA THR A 43 9.33 6.87 2.09
C THR A 43 8.70 8.18 2.51
N ARG A 44 7.48 8.43 2.07
CA ARG A 44 6.72 9.64 2.38
C ARG A 44 5.37 9.26 2.97
N GLY A 45 5.11 9.78 4.17
CA GLY A 45 3.78 9.72 4.77
C GLY A 45 2.83 10.68 4.10
N LEU A 46 1.57 10.27 3.91
CA LEU A 46 0.57 11.10 3.24
C LEU A 46 -0.71 11.28 4.07
N ILE A 47 -1.36 10.17 4.47
CA ILE A 47 -2.75 10.22 4.98
C ILE A 47 -2.88 9.62 6.38
N TYR A 48 -2.26 8.46 6.64
CA TYR A 48 -2.30 7.75 7.92
C TYR A 48 -3.71 7.49 8.48
N LYS A 49 -4.61 6.93 7.65
CA LYS A 49 -5.99 6.60 8.05
C LYS A 49 -6.29 5.12 7.95
N ASP A 50 -7.36 4.69 8.62
CA ASP A 50 -8.01 3.43 8.28
C ASP A 50 -8.64 3.55 6.88
N SER A 51 -8.55 2.49 6.05
CA SER A 51 -9.16 2.51 4.73
C SER A 51 -10.68 2.69 4.75
N LEU A 52 -11.36 2.27 5.83
CA LEU A 52 -12.80 2.48 5.97
C LEU A 52 -13.17 3.97 6.14
N GLU A 53 -12.21 4.80 6.55
CA GLU A 53 -12.35 6.25 6.70
C GLU A 53 -11.80 7.03 5.50
N PHE A 54 -11.38 6.32 4.44
CA PHE A 54 -10.72 6.91 3.28
C PHE A 54 -11.72 7.60 2.35
N SER A 55 -11.68 8.94 2.36
CA SER A 55 -12.58 9.81 1.61
C SER A 55 -12.14 10.02 0.16
N ASP A 56 -13.00 10.65 -0.65
CA ASP A 56 -12.63 11.02 -2.03
C ASP A 56 -11.59 12.14 -2.07
N ALA A 57 -11.58 13.04 -1.07
CA ALA A 57 -10.52 14.03 -0.92
C ALA A 57 -9.15 13.38 -0.64
N ASP A 58 -9.13 12.28 0.12
CA ASP A 58 -7.93 11.48 0.36
C ASP A 58 -7.43 10.81 -0.94
N ARG A 59 -8.35 10.32 -1.79
CA ARG A 59 -8.02 9.75 -3.11
C ARG A 59 -7.49 10.81 -4.07
N GLU A 60 -8.05 12.01 -4.06
CA GLU A 60 -7.57 13.14 -4.86
C GLU A 60 -6.16 13.57 -4.41
N LEU A 61 -5.93 13.68 -3.10
CA LEU A 61 -4.60 13.97 -2.55
C LEU A 61 -3.56 12.91 -2.98
N LEU A 62 -3.93 11.62 -2.92
CA LEU A 62 -3.09 10.53 -3.40
C LEU A 62 -2.79 10.66 -4.90
N LEU A 63 -3.81 10.91 -5.72
CA LEU A 63 -3.66 11.10 -7.17
C LEU A 63 -2.70 12.26 -7.49
N GLN A 64 -2.91 13.42 -6.88
CA GLN A 64 -2.05 14.59 -7.10
C GLN A 64 -0.62 14.33 -6.65
N THR A 65 -0.44 13.63 -5.53
CA THR A 65 0.89 13.23 -5.06
C THR A 65 1.59 12.30 -6.04
N ILE A 66 0.88 11.31 -6.60
CA ILE A 66 1.43 10.39 -7.60
C ILE A 66 1.81 11.14 -8.88
N LYS A 67 0.94 12.04 -9.38
CA LYS A 67 1.18 12.83 -10.60
C LYS A 67 2.38 13.75 -10.47
N ASN A 68 2.49 14.45 -9.35
CA ASN A 68 3.53 15.45 -9.09
C ASN A 68 4.84 14.83 -8.56
N CYS A 69 4.88 13.52 -8.33
CA CYS A 69 6.11 12.83 -7.96
C CYS A 69 7.02 12.69 -9.17
N ASP A 70 8.31 13.03 -9.04
CA ASP A 70 9.28 12.82 -10.13
C ASP A 70 9.56 11.33 -10.38
N SER A 71 9.35 10.48 -9.36
CA SER A 71 9.56 9.05 -9.51
C SER A 71 8.51 8.39 -10.40
N LYS A 72 8.96 7.48 -11.26
CA LYS A 72 8.09 6.60 -12.04
C LYS A 72 7.78 5.26 -11.35
N GLN A 73 8.52 4.93 -10.30
CA GLN A 73 8.39 3.69 -9.54
C GLN A 73 7.79 4.02 -8.17
N ILE A 74 6.51 3.70 -7.98
CA ILE A 74 5.76 4.12 -6.79
C ILE A 74 5.10 2.91 -6.16
N VAL A 75 5.39 2.67 -4.89
CA VAL A 75 4.64 1.72 -4.07
C VAL A 75 3.72 2.49 -3.15
N VAL A 76 2.45 2.09 -3.05
CA VAL A 76 1.47 2.70 -2.15
C VAL A 76 1.09 1.69 -1.09
N VAL A 77 1.51 1.92 0.16
CA VAL A 77 1.02 1.16 1.32
C VAL A 77 -0.35 1.73 1.70
N HIS A 78 -1.36 0.87 1.65
CA HIS A 78 -2.77 1.23 1.79
C HIS A 78 -3.58 0.18 2.57
N GLY A 79 -4.64 0.62 3.22
CA GLY A 79 -5.60 -0.29 3.87
C GLY A 79 -6.37 -1.13 2.86
N THR A 80 -6.61 -2.41 3.18
CA THR A 80 -7.12 -3.40 2.24
C THR A 80 -8.61 -3.26 1.94
N ASP A 81 -9.38 -2.54 2.76
CA ASP A 81 -10.84 -2.47 2.59
C ASP A 81 -11.30 -1.62 1.42
N THR A 82 -10.52 -0.63 1.02
CA THR A 82 -10.83 0.26 -0.11
C THR A 82 -9.66 0.39 -1.08
N MET A 83 -8.68 -0.52 -1.02
CA MET A 83 -7.51 -0.50 -1.90
C MET A 83 -7.91 -0.59 -3.37
N ASP A 84 -8.85 -1.48 -3.69
CA ASP A 84 -9.45 -1.65 -5.01
C ASP A 84 -10.07 -0.34 -5.52
N LYS A 85 -10.82 0.36 -4.67
CA LYS A 85 -11.44 1.65 -4.99
C LYS A 85 -10.40 2.73 -5.25
N SER A 86 -9.39 2.83 -4.39
CA SER A 86 -8.31 3.82 -4.55
C SER A 86 -7.48 3.55 -5.80
N ALA A 87 -7.16 2.28 -6.10
CA ALA A 87 -6.44 1.90 -7.31
C ALA A 87 -7.25 2.21 -8.57
N ALA A 88 -8.54 1.88 -8.58
CA ALA A 88 -9.44 2.20 -9.69
C ALA A 88 -9.63 3.71 -9.90
N PHE A 89 -9.62 4.50 -8.82
CA PHE A 89 -9.72 5.95 -8.90
C PHE A 89 -8.50 6.58 -9.58
N VAL A 90 -7.28 6.13 -9.24
CA VAL A 90 -6.06 6.73 -9.79
C VAL A 90 -5.74 6.22 -11.21
N ALA A 91 -6.08 4.97 -11.52
CA ALA A 91 -5.65 4.30 -12.75
C ALA A 91 -5.91 5.05 -14.07
N PRO A 92 -7.07 5.71 -14.29
CA PRO A 92 -7.34 6.45 -15.53
C PRO A 92 -6.38 7.61 -15.80
N TYR A 93 -5.64 8.07 -14.79
CA TYR A 93 -4.78 9.25 -14.86
C TYR A 93 -3.27 8.92 -14.87
N ILE A 94 -2.92 7.63 -14.81
CA ILE A 94 -1.52 7.18 -14.74
C ILE A 94 -1.13 6.50 -16.06
N HIS A 95 -0.24 7.14 -16.82
CA HIS A 95 0.16 6.66 -18.15
C HIS A 95 1.66 6.43 -18.34
N ASN A 96 2.50 6.89 -17.40
CA ASN A 96 3.96 6.88 -17.54
C ASN A 96 4.68 6.56 -16.21
N LYS A 97 3.98 5.85 -15.33
CA LYS A 97 4.45 5.44 -14.00
C LYS A 97 3.96 4.02 -13.72
N CYS A 98 4.78 3.25 -13.02
CA CYS A 98 4.41 2.00 -12.39
C CYS A 98 3.99 2.29 -10.93
N VAL A 99 2.70 2.13 -10.64
CA VAL A 99 2.14 2.34 -9.30
C VAL A 99 1.62 1.00 -8.78
N VAL A 100 2.14 0.54 -7.65
CA VAL A 100 1.74 -0.74 -7.05
C VAL A 100 1.15 -0.51 -5.66
N PHE A 101 -0.14 -0.81 -5.51
CA PHE A 101 -0.82 -0.80 -4.22
C PHE A 101 -0.53 -2.10 -3.47
N THR A 102 -0.27 -1.98 -2.17
CA THR A 102 -0.04 -3.11 -1.28
C THR A 102 -0.52 -2.79 0.13
N GLY A 103 -0.58 -3.78 1.00
CA GLY A 103 -1.08 -3.67 2.36
C GLY A 103 -0.91 -4.98 3.11
N ALA A 104 -1.69 -5.15 4.17
CA ALA A 104 -1.69 -6.37 4.97
C ALA A 104 -3.08 -6.65 5.56
N MET A 105 -3.40 -7.92 5.83
CA MET A 105 -4.59 -8.32 6.58
C MET A 105 -4.34 -8.32 8.09
N VAL A 106 -3.09 -8.53 8.51
CA VAL A 106 -2.63 -8.41 9.91
C VAL A 106 -1.65 -7.24 10.04
N PRO A 107 -1.70 -6.43 11.12
CA PRO A 107 -0.76 -5.34 11.30
C PRO A 107 0.68 -5.81 11.37
N TYR A 108 1.58 -5.06 10.73
CA TYR A 108 3.01 -5.38 10.69
C TYR A 108 3.63 -5.51 12.10
N SER A 109 3.14 -4.71 13.06
CA SER A 109 3.63 -4.75 14.45
C SER A 109 3.23 -6.00 15.22
N ILE A 110 2.25 -6.77 14.73
CA ILE A 110 1.74 -7.99 15.38
C ILE A 110 2.34 -9.21 14.70
N ASP A 111 2.16 -9.33 13.39
CA ASP A 111 2.75 -10.38 12.57
C ASP A 111 3.29 -9.77 11.27
N PRO A 112 4.62 -9.59 11.14
CA PRO A 112 5.21 -8.95 9.99
C PRO A 112 5.27 -9.85 8.75
N ALA A 113 4.96 -11.16 8.84
CA ALA A 113 5.24 -12.10 7.77
C ALA A 113 4.49 -11.76 6.47
N GLU A 114 3.16 -11.62 6.54
CA GLU A 114 2.32 -11.29 5.37
C GLU A 114 2.64 -9.88 4.83
N ALA A 115 2.71 -8.90 5.74
CA ALA A 115 3.01 -7.51 5.41
C ALA A 115 4.37 -7.37 4.70
N SER A 116 5.41 -8.05 5.20
CA SER A 116 6.74 -8.06 4.59
C SER A 116 6.73 -8.72 3.21
N ALA A 117 6.04 -9.85 3.07
CA ALA A 117 5.93 -10.55 1.79
C ALA A 117 5.22 -9.68 0.73
N ASN A 118 4.11 -9.04 1.09
CA ASN A 118 3.36 -8.15 0.20
C ASN A 118 4.18 -6.91 -0.20
N LEU A 119 4.88 -6.27 0.75
CA LEU A 119 5.72 -5.10 0.45
C LEU A 119 6.93 -5.45 -0.41
N ALA A 120 7.63 -6.55 -0.12
CA ALA A 120 8.74 -7.04 -0.94
C ALA A 120 8.29 -7.36 -2.38
N LEU A 121 7.10 -7.94 -2.52
CA LEU A 121 6.47 -8.24 -3.80
C LEU A 121 6.15 -6.96 -4.59
N ALA A 122 5.60 -5.94 -3.92
CA ALA A 122 5.31 -4.65 -4.54
C ALA A 122 6.59 -3.91 -5.01
N ILE A 123 7.61 -3.89 -4.16
CA ILE A 123 8.93 -3.31 -4.49
C ILE A 123 9.54 -4.02 -5.70
N SER A 124 9.46 -5.36 -5.72
CA SER A 124 9.99 -6.16 -6.82
C SER A 124 9.29 -5.87 -8.16
N LYS A 125 7.96 -5.65 -8.15
CA LYS A 125 7.21 -5.27 -9.37
C LYS A 125 7.70 -3.94 -9.93
N VAL A 126 7.85 -2.91 -9.12
CA VAL A 126 8.30 -1.60 -9.62
C VAL A 126 9.77 -1.59 -10.03
N GLN A 127 10.63 -2.40 -9.39
CA GLN A 127 12.07 -2.41 -9.68
C GLN A 127 12.45 -3.29 -10.87
N TYR A 128 11.91 -4.50 -10.96
CA TYR A 128 12.44 -5.54 -11.86
C TYR A 128 11.44 -5.97 -12.93
N ALA A 129 10.14 -5.87 -12.66
CA ALA A 129 9.07 -6.17 -13.62
C ALA A 129 8.33 -4.89 -14.02
N TYR A 130 9.08 -3.80 -14.22
CA TYR A 130 8.55 -2.47 -14.48
C TYR A 130 7.61 -2.48 -15.68
N GLU A 131 6.42 -1.92 -15.47
CA GLU A 131 5.39 -1.77 -16.48
C GLU A 131 4.56 -0.55 -16.09
N ASP A 132 4.31 0.35 -17.03
CA ASP A 132 3.46 1.51 -16.78
C ASP A 132 2.02 1.03 -16.49
N GLY A 133 1.41 1.56 -15.44
CA GLY A 133 0.07 1.19 -15.02
C GLY A 133 -0.08 1.10 -13.51
N VAL A 134 -1.27 0.65 -13.10
CA VAL A 134 -1.65 0.49 -11.69
C VAL A 134 -1.90 -0.97 -11.38
N PHE A 135 -1.22 -1.47 -10.36
CA PHE A 135 -1.21 -2.88 -9.97
C PHE A 135 -1.55 -3.04 -8.48
N ILE A 136 -1.98 -4.23 -8.10
CA ILE A 136 -2.14 -4.64 -6.70
C ILE A 136 -1.18 -5.80 -6.42
N ALA A 137 -0.44 -5.71 -5.32
CA ALA A 137 0.47 -6.74 -4.82
C ALA A 137 0.03 -7.24 -3.43
N MET A 138 -0.65 -8.39 -3.38
CA MET A 138 -1.20 -8.99 -2.16
C MET A 138 -1.21 -10.53 -2.28
N HIS A 139 -0.86 -11.26 -1.22
CA HIS A 139 -0.97 -12.73 -1.13
C HIS A 139 -0.32 -13.48 -2.31
N GLY A 140 0.88 -13.06 -2.72
CA GLY A 140 1.61 -13.68 -3.84
C GLY A 140 1.05 -13.36 -5.24
N ILE A 141 0.08 -12.45 -5.33
CA ILE A 141 -0.48 -11.96 -6.60
C ILE A 141 0.11 -10.58 -6.87
N VAL A 142 0.59 -10.37 -8.10
CA VAL A 142 0.86 -9.05 -8.67
C VAL A 142 0.20 -8.97 -10.03
N GLU A 143 -0.85 -8.18 -10.14
CA GLU A 143 -1.64 -8.06 -11.36
C GLU A 143 -2.20 -6.64 -11.49
N GLN A 144 -2.69 -6.30 -12.68
CA GLN A 144 -3.41 -5.03 -12.89
C GLN A 144 -4.57 -4.92 -11.89
N TYR A 145 -4.81 -3.70 -11.40
CA TYR A 145 -5.77 -3.46 -10.30
C TYR A 145 -7.17 -4.03 -10.59
N ASP A 146 -7.58 -4.06 -11.86
CA ASP A 146 -8.87 -4.53 -12.32
C ASP A 146 -8.95 -6.07 -12.48
N ARG A 147 -7.83 -6.79 -12.31
CA ARG A 147 -7.74 -8.26 -12.34
C ARG A 147 -7.60 -8.89 -10.96
N VAL A 148 -7.59 -8.08 -9.91
CA VAL A 148 -7.52 -8.54 -8.51
C VAL A 148 -8.78 -8.10 -7.76
N TYR A 149 -9.25 -8.92 -6.83
CA TYR A 149 -10.32 -8.54 -5.90
C TYR A 149 -10.06 -9.07 -4.49
N LYS A 150 -10.61 -8.39 -3.48
CA LYS A 150 -10.60 -8.87 -2.09
C LYS A 150 -11.81 -9.78 -1.86
N ASP A 151 -11.55 -11.06 -1.60
CA ASP A 151 -12.55 -11.98 -1.06
C ASP A 151 -12.74 -11.65 0.43
N ARG A 152 -13.81 -10.92 0.73
CA ARG A 152 -14.09 -10.45 2.09
C ARG A 152 -14.49 -11.56 3.04
N ALA A 153 -15.05 -12.67 2.53
CA ALA A 153 -15.44 -13.81 3.36
C ALA A 153 -14.20 -14.58 3.82
N ARG A 154 -13.21 -14.74 2.95
CA ARG A 154 -11.95 -15.43 3.27
C ARG A 154 -10.84 -14.50 3.79
N GLY A 155 -10.99 -13.19 3.63
CA GLY A 155 -9.96 -12.22 4.02
C GLY A 155 -8.70 -12.30 3.16
N VAL A 156 -8.81 -12.67 1.88
CA VAL A 156 -7.66 -12.84 0.97
C VAL A 156 -7.88 -12.10 -0.33
N PHE A 157 -6.79 -11.79 -1.04
CA PHE A 157 -6.86 -11.25 -2.41
C PHE A 157 -6.77 -12.41 -3.41
N CYS A 158 -7.58 -12.34 -4.47
CA CYS A 158 -7.69 -13.37 -5.50
C CYS A 158 -7.62 -12.73 -6.89
N ARG A 159 -7.18 -13.50 -7.88
CA ARG A 159 -7.32 -13.14 -9.29
C ARG A 159 -8.78 -13.27 -9.69
N LYS A 160 -9.27 -12.35 -10.51
CA LYS A 160 -10.59 -12.46 -11.15
C LYS A 160 -10.60 -13.54 -12.22
#